data_AF-A0A368NNY4-F1
#
_entry.id   AF-A0A368NNY4-F1
#
_cell.length_a   1.000
_cell.length_b   1.000
_cell.length_c   1.000
_cell.angle_alpha   90.00
_cell.angle_beta   90.00
_cell.angle_gamma   90.00
#
_symmetry.space_group_name_H-M   'P 1'
#
loop_
_entity.id
_entity.type
_entity.pdbx_description
1 polymer ?
#
loop_
_entity_poly.entity_id
_entity_poly.type
_entity_poly.pdbx_seq_one_letter_code
_entity_poly.pdbx_strand_id
1 'polypeptide(L)'
;MIDKTDTVDDRRTQARQSSTGQSLTESQFDETWAISGIVAREIHKSGSFREKLSDYAHAFARNERFDTLKAETIIRDIFRERYGETMNQMREGLMNRNTEIEQTISSKALDQAHFVIALISTEPTMPFYQAYDRGAVDMAIGHGITEKDAKDMMKTAFASHEGRELYDAGKEAEELYHKPTLQQRDGEQRKPESQPHRRKTWSRS
;
A
#
# COMPACT_ATOMS: atom_id res chain seq x y z
N MET A 1 -22.96 0.85 -18.11
CA MET A 1 -21.72 0.05 -18.09
C MET A 1 -20.63 1.00 -18.52
N ILE A 2 -19.92 1.62 -17.56
CA ILE A 2 -18.83 2.55 -17.88
C ILE A 2 -17.55 1.72 -17.81
N ASP A 3 -16.95 1.55 -18.97
CA ASP A 3 -15.71 0.83 -19.14
C ASP A 3 -14.58 1.60 -18.43
N LYS A 4 -13.99 1.00 -17.39
CA LYS A 4 -12.98 1.67 -16.54
C LYS A 4 -11.60 1.71 -17.20
N THR A 5 -11.41 1.05 -18.34
CA THR A 5 -10.13 0.97 -19.05
C THR A 5 -9.82 2.18 -19.93
N ASP A 6 -10.82 2.90 -20.44
CA ASP A 6 -10.60 4.06 -21.32
C ASP A 6 -10.02 5.29 -20.60
N THR A 7 -10.12 5.36 -19.26
CA THR A 7 -9.73 6.57 -18.50
C THR A 7 -8.25 6.66 -18.13
N VAL A 8 -7.56 5.52 -18.00
CA VAL A 8 -6.15 5.49 -17.58
C VAL A 8 -5.23 5.82 -18.76
N ASP A 9 -5.56 5.28 -19.94
CA ASP A 9 -4.81 5.56 -21.17
C ASP A 9 -5.04 7.00 -21.65
N ASP A 10 -6.24 7.53 -21.42
CA ASP A 10 -6.58 8.92 -21.73
C ASP A 10 -5.78 9.92 -20.88
N ARG A 11 -5.72 9.75 -19.54
CA ARG A 11 -4.92 10.66 -18.70
C ARG A 11 -3.43 10.58 -18.96
N ARG A 12 -2.88 9.40 -19.25
CA ARG A 12 -1.47 9.26 -19.62
C ARG A 12 -1.19 9.97 -20.93
N THR A 13 -2.07 9.82 -21.92
CA THR A 13 -1.97 10.50 -23.21
C THR A 13 -2.05 12.02 -23.04
N GLN A 14 -2.99 12.52 -22.24
CA GLN A 14 -3.13 13.95 -21.91
C GLN A 14 -1.86 14.49 -21.24
N ALA A 15 -1.33 13.79 -20.23
CA ALA A 15 -0.10 14.17 -19.56
C ALA A 15 1.10 14.18 -20.54
N ARG A 16 1.17 13.21 -21.46
CA ARG A 16 2.21 13.15 -22.51
C ARG A 16 2.09 14.32 -23.49
N GLN A 17 0.86 14.72 -23.81
CA GLN A 17 0.55 15.85 -24.70
C GLN A 17 0.66 17.22 -24.02
N SER A 18 0.79 17.28 -22.69
CA SER A 18 1.01 18.52 -21.94
C SER A 18 2.33 19.20 -22.33
N SER A 19 2.45 20.50 -22.05
CA SER A 19 3.69 21.26 -22.34
C SER A 19 4.93 20.63 -21.70
N THR A 20 4.82 20.16 -20.45
CA THR A 20 5.91 19.48 -19.76
C THR A 20 6.15 18.10 -20.36
N GLY A 21 5.08 17.32 -20.62
CA GLY A 21 5.19 15.99 -21.23
C GLY A 21 5.89 15.99 -22.58
N GLN A 22 5.51 16.90 -23.49
CA GLN A 22 6.11 17.01 -24.82
C GLN A 22 7.60 17.38 -24.78
N SER A 23 8.05 18.07 -23.73
CA SER A 23 9.45 18.47 -23.57
C SER A 23 10.38 17.35 -23.11
N LEU A 24 9.82 16.24 -22.60
CA LEU A 24 10.57 15.10 -22.08
C LEU A 24 10.80 14.05 -23.17
N THR A 25 11.90 13.32 -23.10
CA THR A 25 12.04 12.06 -23.83
C THR A 25 11.01 11.04 -23.33
N GLU A 26 10.81 9.96 -24.07
CA GLU A 26 9.88 8.90 -23.64
C GLU A 26 10.31 8.28 -22.30
N SER A 27 11.61 8.00 -22.13
CA SER A 27 12.15 7.45 -20.90
C SER A 27 11.96 8.39 -19.70
N GLN A 28 12.23 9.68 -19.88
CA GLN A 28 12.04 10.69 -18.83
C GLN A 28 10.57 10.82 -18.43
N PHE A 29 9.65 10.75 -19.40
CA PHE A 29 8.22 10.81 -19.13
C PHE A 29 7.74 9.57 -18.39
N ASP A 30 8.14 8.37 -18.81
CA ASP A 30 7.77 7.12 -18.15
C ASP A 30 8.28 7.06 -16.71
N GLU A 31 9.52 7.49 -16.49
CA GLU A 31 10.11 7.58 -15.15
C GLU A 31 9.35 8.60 -14.29
N THR A 32 9.09 9.80 -14.81
CA THR A 32 8.31 10.82 -14.09
C THR A 32 6.89 10.34 -13.79
N TRP A 33 6.26 9.63 -14.72
CA TRP A 33 4.95 9.03 -14.54
C TRP A 33 4.99 8.02 -13.40
N ALA A 34 5.98 7.13 -13.35
CA ALA A 34 6.15 6.19 -12.24
C ALA A 34 6.35 6.92 -10.90
N ILE A 35 7.25 7.91 -10.86
CA ILE A 35 7.53 8.73 -9.66
C ILE A 35 6.26 9.42 -9.15
N SER A 36 5.45 10.01 -10.04
CA SER A 36 4.18 10.65 -9.65
C SER A 36 3.21 9.68 -8.97
N GLY A 37 3.23 8.40 -9.36
CA GLY A 37 2.47 7.32 -8.73
C GLY A 37 2.96 7.04 -7.30
N ILE A 38 4.28 6.96 -7.12
CA ILE A 38 4.89 6.75 -5.81
C ILE A 38 4.58 7.91 -4.87
N VAL A 39 4.68 9.14 -5.36
CA VAL A 39 4.36 10.34 -4.57
C VAL A 39 2.89 10.36 -4.17
N ALA A 40 1.96 10.04 -5.07
CA ALA A 40 0.54 9.96 -4.73
C ALA A 40 0.27 8.89 -3.66
N ARG A 41 0.92 7.73 -3.78
CA ARG A 41 0.82 6.68 -2.76
C ARG A 41 1.33 7.15 -1.41
N GLU A 42 2.43 7.91 -1.36
CA GLU A 42 2.92 8.49 -0.11
C GLU A 42 1.91 9.47 0.50
N ILE A 43 1.29 10.33 -0.32
CA ILE A 43 0.25 11.27 0.15
C ILE A 43 -0.93 10.51 0.77
N HIS A 44 -1.43 9.48 0.10
CA HIS A 44 -2.50 8.64 0.64
C HIS A 44 -2.07 7.84 1.88
N LYS A 45 -0.80 7.47 1.98
CA LYS A 45 -0.31 6.69 3.11
C LYS A 45 -0.13 7.55 4.37
N SER A 46 0.52 8.71 4.25
CA SER A 46 1.01 9.48 5.40
C SER A 46 0.52 10.93 5.44
N GLY A 47 -0.10 11.43 4.37
CA GLY A 47 -0.40 12.86 4.23
C GLY A 47 0.85 13.73 4.01
N SER A 48 1.99 13.12 3.67
CA SER A 48 3.25 13.81 3.36
C SER A 48 3.71 13.51 1.94
N PHE A 49 4.60 14.34 1.41
CA PHE A 49 5.23 14.09 0.11
C PHE A 49 6.57 14.78 -0.09
N ARG A 50 6.90 15.81 0.69
CA ARG A 50 8.07 16.68 0.44
C ARG A 50 9.38 15.90 0.40
N GLU A 51 9.59 15.02 1.38
CA GLU A 51 10.81 14.19 1.45
C GLU A 51 10.90 13.24 0.26
N LYS A 52 9.84 12.46 -0.01
CA LYS A 52 9.79 11.57 -1.19
C LYS A 52 9.98 12.32 -2.51
N LEU A 53 9.32 13.46 -2.67
CA LEU A 53 9.47 14.28 -3.86
C LEU A 53 10.92 14.76 -4.02
N SER A 54 11.54 15.25 -2.95
CA SER A 54 12.94 15.68 -2.95
C SER A 54 13.87 14.53 -3.33
N ASP A 55 13.73 13.37 -2.69
CA ASP A 55 14.55 12.19 -2.95
C ASP A 55 14.45 11.74 -4.42
N TYR A 56 13.23 11.63 -4.94
CA TYR A 56 13.02 11.21 -6.33
C TYR A 56 13.43 12.29 -7.33
N ALA A 57 13.26 13.58 -7.02
CA ALA A 57 13.76 14.67 -7.87
C ALA A 57 15.30 14.64 -7.95
N HIS A 58 15.99 14.40 -6.83
CA HIS A 58 17.44 14.22 -6.82
C HIS A 58 17.88 12.99 -7.60
N ALA A 59 17.17 11.86 -7.48
CA ALA A 59 17.46 10.66 -8.25
C ALA A 59 17.27 10.88 -9.76
N PHE A 60 16.14 11.48 -10.14
CA PHE A 60 15.77 11.75 -11.52
C PHE A 60 16.74 12.72 -12.21
N ALA A 61 17.18 13.77 -11.52
CA ALA A 61 18.13 14.74 -12.07
C ALA A 61 19.57 14.21 -12.23
N ARG A 62 19.95 13.12 -11.52
CA ARG A 62 21.35 12.72 -11.33
C ARG A 62 22.12 12.49 -12.64
N ASN A 63 21.45 11.97 -13.66
CA ASN A 63 22.06 11.64 -14.96
C ASN A 63 21.45 12.47 -16.10
N GLU A 64 20.74 13.54 -15.77
CA GLU A 64 19.98 14.33 -16.72
C GLU A 64 20.60 15.71 -16.92
N ARG A 65 20.20 16.40 -17.99
CA ARG A 65 20.70 17.74 -18.33
C ARG A 65 20.05 18.87 -17.54
N PHE A 66 19.19 18.54 -16.57
CA PHE A 66 18.48 19.50 -15.72
C PHE A 66 18.80 19.26 -14.25
N ASP A 67 18.65 20.30 -13.44
CA ASP A 67 18.90 20.23 -11.99
C ASP A 67 17.71 19.67 -11.20
N THR A 68 17.91 19.45 -9.90
CA THR A 68 16.88 18.95 -8.98
C THR A 68 15.64 19.84 -8.93
N LEU A 69 15.79 21.17 -9.01
CA LEU A 69 14.66 22.10 -8.94
C LEU A 69 13.76 21.95 -10.18
N LYS A 70 14.38 21.80 -11.35
CA LYS A 70 13.67 21.53 -12.59
C LYS A 70 13.03 20.13 -12.57
N ALA A 71 13.72 19.12 -12.04
CA ALA A 71 13.17 17.78 -11.85
C ALA A 71 11.92 17.78 -10.95
N GLU A 72 11.98 18.50 -9.82
CA GLU A 72 10.83 18.64 -8.92
C GLU A 72 9.64 19.31 -9.64
N THR A 73 9.89 20.36 -10.42
CA THR A 73 8.86 21.05 -11.21
C THR A 73 8.22 20.09 -12.21
N ILE A 74 9.03 19.31 -12.93
CA ILE A 74 8.56 18.30 -13.89
C ILE A 74 7.65 17.26 -13.21
N ILE A 75 8.09 16.71 -12.07
CA ILE A 75 7.31 15.72 -11.31
C ILE A 75 5.98 16.33 -10.84
N ARG A 76 5.97 17.58 -10.36
CA ARG A 76 4.75 18.29 -9.92
C ARG A 76 3.76 18.52 -11.06
N ASP A 77 4.25 18.91 -12.23
CA ASP A 77 3.39 19.11 -13.41
C ASP A 77 2.78 17.80 -13.87
N ILE A 78 3.58 16.75 -14.07
CA ILE A 78 3.08 15.43 -14.49
C ILE A 78 2.12 14.85 -13.45
N PHE A 79 2.37 15.06 -12.15
CA PHE A 79 1.43 14.71 -11.09
C PHE A 79 0.08 15.42 -11.28
N ARG A 80 0.09 16.73 -11.51
CA ARG A 80 -1.14 17.51 -11.73
C ARG A 80 -1.93 16.99 -12.92
N GLU A 81 -1.26 16.73 -14.05
CA GLU A 81 -1.92 16.19 -15.24
C GLU A 81 -2.49 14.78 -14.99
N ARG A 82 -1.77 13.95 -14.23
CA ARG A 82 -2.22 12.59 -13.90
C ARG A 82 -3.44 12.55 -12.98
N TYR A 83 -3.48 13.41 -11.96
CA TYR A 83 -4.51 13.34 -10.91
C TYR A 83 -5.61 14.39 -11.04
N GLY A 84 -5.36 15.47 -11.80
CA GLY A 84 -6.27 16.62 -11.94
C GLY A 84 -6.15 17.63 -10.80
N GLU A 85 -5.21 17.44 -9.88
CA GLU A 85 -4.98 18.28 -8.71
C GLU A 85 -3.49 18.31 -8.34
N THR A 86 -3.07 19.34 -7.63
CA THR A 86 -1.71 19.43 -7.09
C THR A 86 -1.53 18.52 -5.88
N MET A 87 -0.29 18.14 -5.58
CA MET A 87 0.05 17.36 -4.37
C MET A 87 -0.45 18.00 -3.07
N ASN A 88 -0.42 19.34 -2.98
CA ASN A 88 -0.95 20.06 -1.82
C ASN A 88 -2.47 19.96 -1.73
N GLN A 89 -3.18 20.11 -2.84
CA GLN A 89 -4.63 19.96 -2.89
C GLN A 89 -5.07 18.55 -2.49
N MET A 90 -4.40 17.52 -3.01
CA MET A 90 -4.65 16.13 -2.60
C MET A 90 -4.46 15.94 -1.09
N ARG A 91 -3.33 16.44 -0.55
CA ARG A 91 -3.04 16.38 0.89
C ARG A 91 -4.11 17.08 1.72
N GLU A 92 -4.49 18.29 1.33
CA GLU A 92 -5.51 19.09 2.01
C GLU A 92 -6.89 18.43 1.93
N GLY A 93 -7.25 17.83 0.80
CA GLY A 93 -8.47 17.06 0.63
C GLY A 93 -8.57 15.90 1.63
N LEU A 94 -7.49 15.12 1.79
CA LEU A 94 -7.42 14.04 2.78
C LEU A 94 -7.52 14.55 4.21
N MET A 95 -6.83 15.65 4.54
CA MET A 95 -6.90 16.25 5.89
C MET A 95 -8.30 16.78 6.22
N ASN A 96 -8.93 17.49 5.28
CA ASN A 96 -10.27 18.01 5.48
C ASN A 96 -11.28 16.88 5.66
N ARG A 97 -11.17 15.82 4.83
CA ARG A 97 -12.02 14.63 4.97
C ARG A 97 -11.84 13.97 6.33
N ASN A 98 -10.61 13.88 6.83
CA ASN A 98 -10.33 13.31 8.14
C ASN A 98 -11.08 14.07 9.26
N THR A 99 -11.00 15.40 9.26
CA THR A 99 -11.70 16.25 10.22
C THR A 99 -13.22 16.12 10.13
N GLU A 100 -13.78 15.95 8.93
CA GLU A 100 -15.22 15.78 8.74
C GLU A 100 -15.75 14.47 9.36
N ILE A 101 -14.97 13.39 9.30
CA ILE A 101 -15.48 12.05 9.63
C ILE A 101 -15.11 11.55 11.03
N GLU A 102 -14.14 12.17 11.69
CA GLU A 102 -13.59 11.72 12.98
C GLU A 102 -14.67 11.43 14.05
N GLN A 103 -15.73 12.24 14.09
CA GLN A 103 -16.82 12.08 15.06
C GLN A 103 -17.85 11.00 14.69
N THR A 104 -17.86 10.54 13.43
CA THR A 104 -18.93 9.67 12.90
C THR A 104 -18.44 8.27 12.55
N ILE A 105 -17.13 8.07 12.44
CA ILE A 105 -16.54 6.84 11.91
C ILE A 105 -16.16 5.82 13.00
N SER A 106 -16.32 6.14 14.29
CA SER A 106 -15.87 5.28 15.40
C SER A 106 -16.39 3.83 15.30
N SER A 107 -17.67 3.64 14.93
CA SER A 107 -18.23 2.30 14.74
C SER A 107 -17.59 1.56 13.55
N LYS A 108 -17.32 2.25 12.45
CA LYS A 108 -16.64 1.67 11.28
C LYS A 108 -15.17 1.37 11.53
N ALA A 109 -14.49 2.21 12.30
CA ALA A 109 -13.14 1.96 12.75
C ALA A 109 -13.07 0.71 13.63
N LEU A 110 -14.06 0.50 14.51
CA LEU A 110 -14.18 -0.70 15.32
C LEU A 110 -14.49 -1.95 14.46
N ASP A 111 -15.46 -1.88 13.56
CA ASP A 111 -15.77 -2.95 12.60
C ASP A 111 -14.50 -3.40 11.86
N GLN A 112 -13.71 -2.42 11.40
CA GLN A 112 -12.46 -2.68 10.68
C GLN A 112 -11.37 -3.27 11.59
N ALA A 113 -11.28 -2.83 12.85
CA ALA A 113 -10.37 -3.41 13.82
C ALA A 113 -10.70 -4.88 14.11
N HIS A 114 -11.97 -5.23 14.23
CA HIS A 114 -12.40 -6.64 14.32
C HIS A 114 -12.12 -7.42 13.04
N PHE A 115 -12.27 -6.79 11.87
CA PHE A 115 -11.88 -7.41 10.59
C PHE A 115 -10.39 -7.77 10.54
N VAL A 116 -9.50 -6.93 11.09
CA VAL A 116 -8.07 -7.26 11.22
C VAL A 116 -7.86 -8.54 12.04
N ILE A 117 -8.56 -8.68 13.17
CA ILE A 117 -8.48 -9.90 13.99
C ILE A 117 -9.00 -11.11 13.20
N ALA A 118 -10.10 -10.95 12.47
CA ALA A 118 -10.65 -12.01 11.64
C ALA A 118 -9.65 -12.51 10.58
N LEU A 119 -8.92 -11.61 9.90
CA LEU A 119 -7.89 -11.98 8.92
C LEU A 119 -6.74 -12.81 9.51
N ILE A 120 -6.48 -12.67 10.82
CA ILE A 120 -5.45 -13.46 11.52
C ILE A 120 -6.01 -14.84 11.90
N SER A 121 -7.29 -14.90 12.25
CA SER A 121 -7.95 -16.10 12.76
C SER A 121 -8.55 -17.01 11.67
N THR A 122 -8.86 -16.49 10.48
CA THR A 122 -9.49 -17.25 9.39
C THR A 122 -8.51 -17.61 8.28
N GLU A 123 -8.63 -18.80 7.71
CA GLU A 123 -7.74 -19.23 6.62
C GLU A 123 -8.05 -18.54 5.27
N PRO A 124 -7.03 -18.17 4.49
CA PRO A 124 -5.60 -18.22 4.81
C PRO A 124 -5.22 -17.17 5.87
N THR A 125 -4.62 -17.61 6.98
CA THR A 125 -4.26 -16.73 8.09
C THR A 125 -3.12 -15.79 7.70
N MET A 126 -3.15 -14.56 8.22
CA MET A 126 -2.12 -13.55 8.00
C MET A 126 -1.48 -13.12 9.33
N PRO A 127 -0.19 -12.74 9.33
CA PRO A 127 0.38 -12.06 10.47
C PRO A 127 -0.25 -10.67 10.63
N PHE A 128 -0.35 -10.20 11.87
CA PHE A 128 -0.94 -8.95 12.31
C PHE A 128 -0.47 -7.76 11.48
N TYR A 129 0.83 -7.62 11.20
CA TYR A 129 1.30 -6.46 10.45
C TYR A 129 0.72 -6.39 9.03
N GLN A 130 0.48 -7.54 8.37
CA GLN A 130 -0.15 -7.59 7.05
C GLN A 130 -1.66 -7.37 7.16
N ALA A 131 -2.31 -8.02 8.12
CA ALA A 131 -3.74 -7.84 8.37
C ALA A 131 -4.06 -6.38 8.71
N TYR A 132 -3.25 -5.76 9.55
CA TYR A 132 -3.39 -4.37 9.99
C TYR A 132 -3.14 -3.38 8.85
N ASP A 133 -2.12 -3.63 8.02
CA ASP A 133 -1.88 -2.80 6.84
C ASP A 133 -3.02 -2.89 5.83
N ARG A 134 -3.51 -4.09 5.55
CA ARG A 134 -4.67 -4.32 4.68
C ARG A 134 -5.92 -3.63 5.22
N GLY A 135 -6.21 -3.82 6.51
CA GLY A 135 -7.35 -3.21 7.16
C GLY A 135 -7.33 -1.67 7.06
N ALA A 136 -6.15 -1.07 7.26
CA ALA A 136 -5.96 0.36 7.13
C ALA A 136 -6.10 0.86 5.68
N VAL A 137 -5.56 0.14 4.70
CA VAL A 137 -5.70 0.47 3.27
C VAL A 137 -7.17 0.46 2.87
N ASP A 138 -7.90 -0.59 3.24
CA ASP A 138 -9.32 -0.73 2.90
C ASP A 138 -10.16 0.41 3.50
N MET A 139 -9.90 0.75 4.77
CA MET A 139 -10.59 1.86 5.44
C MET A 139 -10.21 3.23 4.86
N ALA A 140 -8.93 3.46 4.59
CA ALA A 140 -8.44 4.70 3.99
C ALA A 140 -9.09 4.96 2.62
N ILE A 141 -9.17 3.93 1.77
CA ILE A 141 -9.83 4.00 0.46
C ILE A 141 -11.34 4.23 0.64
N GLY A 142 -11.99 3.47 1.52
CA GLY A 142 -13.44 3.55 1.74
C GLY A 142 -13.92 4.92 2.22
N HIS A 143 -13.06 5.65 2.93
CA HIS A 143 -13.43 6.92 3.57
C HIS A 143 -12.68 8.14 3.01
N GLY A 144 -11.70 7.93 2.12
CA GLY A 144 -10.90 9.02 1.55
C GLY A 144 -10.02 9.72 2.58
N ILE A 145 -9.44 8.96 3.51
CA ILE A 145 -8.48 9.46 4.52
C ILE A 145 -7.09 8.85 4.29
N THR A 146 -6.12 9.24 5.11
CA THR A 146 -4.79 8.62 5.05
C THR A 146 -4.79 7.25 5.73
N GLU A 147 -3.91 6.34 5.31
CA GLU A 147 -3.69 5.06 6.01
C GLU A 147 -3.23 5.27 7.45
N LYS A 148 -2.45 6.33 7.70
CA LYS A 148 -2.05 6.71 9.05
C LYS A 148 -3.27 7.03 9.91
N ASP A 149 -4.18 7.88 9.43
CA ASP A 149 -5.38 8.26 10.18
C ASP A 149 -6.30 7.05 10.39
N ALA A 150 -6.47 6.21 9.36
CA ALA A 150 -7.23 4.95 9.48
C ALA A 150 -6.66 4.05 10.59
N LYS A 151 -5.33 3.88 10.63
CA LYS A 151 -4.61 3.13 11.66
C LYS A 151 -4.89 3.70 13.06
N ASP A 152 -4.78 5.00 13.21
CA ASP A 152 -4.98 5.67 14.50
C ASP A 152 -6.44 5.54 14.96
N MET A 153 -7.42 5.72 14.06
CA MET A 153 -8.84 5.52 14.34
C MET A 153 -9.18 4.09 14.76
N MET A 154 -8.64 3.08 14.05
CA MET A 154 -8.87 1.67 14.39
C MET A 154 -8.35 1.33 15.78
N LYS A 155 -7.14 1.81 16.13
CA LYS A 155 -6.57 1.64 17.46
C LYS A 155 -7.43 2.30 18.53
N THR A 156 -7.77 3.58 18.35
CA THR A 156 -8.55 4.35 19.32
C THR A 156 -9.94 3.75 19.53
N ALA A 157 -10.64 3.37 18.46
CA ALA A 157 -11.96 2.77 18.55
C ALA A 157 -11.92 1.41 19.27
N PHE A 158 -10.95 0.55 18.92
CA PHE A 158 -10.78 -0.75 19.55
C PHE A 158 -10.43 -0.61 21.04
N ALA A 159 -9.46 0.23 21.39
CA ALA A 159 -9.08 0.46 22.79
C ALA A 159 -10.24 1.03 23.62
N SER A 160 -11.03 1.93 23.05
CA SER A 160 -12.18 2.52 23.73
C SER A 160 -13.31 1.52 23.98
N HIS A 161 -13.51 0.55 23.08
CA HIS A 161 -14.60 -0.43 23.17
C HIS A 161 -14.20 -1.71 23.92
N GLU A 162 -13.00 -2.23 23.67
CA GLU A 162 -12.52 -3.51 24.20
C GLU A 162 -11.65 -3.35 25.47
N GLY A 163 -11.31 -2.12 25.84
CA GLY A 163 -10.49 -1.82 27.03
C GLY A 163 -9.04 -2.30 26.93
N ARG A 164 -8.55 -2.60 25.72
CA ARG A 164 -7.18 -3.06 25.46
C ARG A 164 -6.70 -2.67 24.07
N GLU A 165 -5.39 -2.70 23.84
CA GLU A 165 -4.79 -2.31 22.57
C GLU A 165 -5.07 -3.33 21.45
N LEU A 166 -5.35 -2.84 20.25
CA LEU A 166 -5.54 -3.67 19.04
C LEU A 166 -4.30 -4.50 18.71
N TYR A 167 -3.11 -3.96 18.97
CA TYR A 167 -1.84 -4.67 18.75
C TYR A 167 -1.77 -5.92 19.62
N ASP A 168 -2.05 -5.80 20.92
CA ASP A 168 -1.97 -6.92 21.86
C ASP A 168 -2.98 -8.01 21.50
N ALA A 169 -4.23 -7.61 21.19
CA ALA A 169 -5.26 -8.51 20.70
C ALA A 169 -4.84 -9.25 19.42
N GLY A 170 -4.21 -8.54 18.49
CA GLY A 170 -3.71 -9.09 17.24
C GLY A 170 -2.55 -10.07 17.44
N LYS A 171 -1.62 -9.76 18.34
CA LYS A 171 -0.51 -10.65 18.70
C LYS A 171 -1.02 -11.93 19.36
N GLU A 172 -1.97 -11.83 20.27
CA GLU A 172 -2.62 -13.02 20.84
C GLU A 172 -3.29 -13.88 19.76
N ALA A 173 -4.01 -13.27 18.82
CA ALA A 173 -4.60 -13.99 17.69
C ALA A 173 -3.53 -14.67 16.81
N GLU A 174 -2.39 -14.03 16.56
CA GLU A 174 -1.29 -14.65 15.81
C GLU A 174 -0.72 -15.88 16.53
N GLU A 175 -0.52 -15.81 17.85
CA GLU A 175 -0.05 -16.96 18.64
C GLU A 175 -1.04 -18.13 18.56
N LEU A 176 -2.33 -17.83 18.61
CA LEU A 176 -3.39 -18.85 18.63
C LEU A 176 -3.65 -19.48 17.26
N TYR A 177 -3.62 -18.68 16.19
CA TYR A 177 -4.09 -19.14 14.87
C TYR A 177 -3.01 -19.14 13.79
N HIS A 178 -2.15 -18.13 13.73
CA HIS A 178 -1.22 -17.99 12.61
C HIS A 178 0.04 -18.86 12.77
N LYS A 179 0.69 -18.80 13.95
CA LYS A 179 1.93 -19.55 14.20
C LYS A 179 1.77 -21.07 14.11
N PRO A 180 0.70 -21.68 14.67
CA PRO A 180 0.50 -23.12 14.56
C PRO A 180 0.34 -23.58 13.10
N THR A 181 -0.44 -22.85 12.29
CA THR A 181 -0.63 -23.15 10.86
C THR A 181 0.68 -23.06 10.08
N LEU A 182 1.54 -22.07 10.37
CA LEU A 182 2.88 -21.97 9.76
C LEU A 182 3.77 -23.18 10.13
N GLN A 183 3.82 -23.54 11.41
CA GLN A 183 4.62 -24.68 11.87
C GLN A 183 4.17 -26.02 11.29
N GLN A 184 2.86 -26.22 11.12
CA GLN A 184 2.30 -27.40 10.45
C GLN A 184 2.74 -27.46 8.98
N ARG A 185 2.64 -26.35 8.24
CA ARG A 185 3.08 -26.27 6.84
C ARG A 185 4.58 -26.55 6.70
N ASP A 186 5.41 -25.97 7.57
CA ASP A 186 6.85 -26.21 7.57
C ASP A 186 7.20 -27.67 7.92
N GLY A 187 6.46 -28.28 8.85
CA GLY A 187 6.63 -29.68 9.24
C GLY A 187 6.21 -30.67 8.16
N GLU A 188 5.14 -30.37 7.41
CA GLU A 188 4.70 -31.18 6.27
C GLU A 188 5.68 -31.11 5.09
N GLN A 189 6.22 -29.93 4.80
CA GLN A 189 7.25 -29.76 3.77
C GLN A 189 8.60 -30.41 4.13
N ARG A 190 8.88 -30.61 5.43
CA ARG A 190 10.11 -31.23 5.92
C ARG A 190 10.02 -32.75 6.14
N LYS A 191 8.90 -33.42 5.84
CA LYS A 191 8.87 -34.89 5.84
C LYS A 191 9.74 -35.39 4.68
N PRO A 192 10.93 -35.98 4.93
CA PRO A 192 11.72 -36.53 3.84
C PRO A 192 10.95 -37.68 3.23
N GLU A 193 10.72 -37.61 1.92
CA GLU A 193 10.19 -38.69 1.13
C GLU A 193 11.17 -39.87 1.23
N SER A 194 10.95 -40.70 2.25
CA SER A 194 11.72 -41.90 2.54
C SER A 194 11.28 -42.96 1.54
N GLN A 195 11.67 -42.82 0.28
CA GLN A 195 11.58 -43.90 -0.69
C GLN A 195 12.75 -44.86 -0.46
N PRO A 196 12.51 -46.10 0.03
CA PRO A 196 13.55 -47.11 0.05
C PRO A 196 13.77 -47.58 -1.40
N HIS A 197 14.81 -47.07 -2.05
CA HIS A 197 15.27 -47.67 -3.30
C HIS A 197 15.81 -49.08 -3.03
N ARG A 198 14.92 -50.06 -3.27
CA ARG A 198 15.20 -51.49 -3.33
C ARG A 198 16.48 -51.75 -4.12
N ARG A 199 17.48 -52.30 -3.44
CA ARG A 199 18.61 -53.01 -4.05
C ARG A 199 18.09 -54.03 -5.05
N LYS A 200 18.36 -53.84 -6.35
CA LYS A 200 18.35 -54.93 -7.34
C LYS A 200 19.74 -55.54 -7.38
N THR A 201 19.87 -56.69 -6.75
CA THR A 201 20.94 -57.65 -7.02
C THR A 201 20.83 -58.11 -8.48
N TRP A 202 21.91 -58.00 -9.24
CA TRP A 202 22.08 -58.77 -10.47
C TRP A 202 23.30 -59.67 -10.33
N SER A 203 23.01 -60.96 -10.30
CA SER A 203 23.98 -62.06 -10.37
C SER A 203 23.96 -62.65 -11.78
N ARG A 204 25.16 -63.02 -12.25
CA ARG A 204 25.46 -63.99 -13.33
C ARG A 204 25.18 -63.51 -14.76
N SER A 205 25.98 -63.86 -15.77
CA SER A 205 26.85 -65.03 -15.97
C SER A 205 28.14 -64.66 -16.70
#